data_AF-A0A7X8V3P5-F1
#
_entry.id   AF-A0A7X8V3P5-F1
#
_cell.length_a   1.000
_cell.length_b   1.000
_cell.length_c   1.000
_cell.angle_alpha   90.00
_cell.angle_beta   90.00
_cell.angle_gamma   90.00
#
_symmetry.space_group_name_H-M   'P 1'
#
loop_
_entity.id
_entity.type
_entity.pdbx_description
1 polymer ?
#
loop_
_entity_poly.entity_id
_entity_poly.type
_entity_poly.pdbx_seq_one_letter_code
_entity_poly.pdbx_strand_id
1 'polypeptide(L)'
;ILAESDEAGVYIVASADGRRIFISGHPEYDPLTLKAEYERDLAKGLDIHLPVNYFPNDDPAQTPETKWRGHANLLFANWLNYYVYQETPYNLDDLA
;
A
#
# COMPACT_ATOMS: atom_id res chain seq x y z
N ILE A 1 7.44 11.39 10.62
CA ILE A 1 6.31 11.03 9.74
C ILE A 1 6.73 11.40 8.32
N LEU A 2 6.56 10.50 7.35
CA LEU A 2 6.97 10.72 5.96
C LEU A 2 5.77 11.02 5.04
N ALA A 3 4.61 10.41 5.31
CA ALA A 3 3.38 10.66 4.57
C ALA A 3 2.17 10.48 5.49
N GLU A 4 1.14 11.30 5.28
CA GLU A 4 -0.14 11.25 5.98
C GLU A 4 -1.28 11.68 5.04
N SER A 5 -2.50 11.38 5.46
CA SER A 5 -3.76 11.73 4.81
C SER A 5 -4.66 12.44 5.81
N ASP A 6 -5.34 13.50 5.40
CA ASP A 6 -6.32 14.20 6.23
C ASP A 6 -7.50 13.29 6.64
N GLU A 7 -7.81 12.28 5.81
CA GLU A 7 -8.92 11.33 6.04
C GLU A 7 -8.45 10.03 6.69
N ALA A 8 -7.37 9.42 6.17
CA ALA A 8 -6.89 8.10 6.63
C ALA A 8 -5.82 8.18 7.73
N GLY A 9 -5.33 9.39 8.06
CA GLY A 9 -4.31 9.62 9.08
C GLY A 9 -2.89 9.27 8.63
N VAL A 10 -2.05 8.89 9.59
CA VAL A 10 -0.63 8.61 9.36
C VAL A 10 -0.46 7.40 8.44
N TYR A 11 0.27 7.57 7.32
CA TYR A 11 0.45 6.54 6.31
C TYR A 11 1.84 5.89 6.36
N ILE A 12 2.92 6.68 6.22
CA ILE A 12 4.31 6.18 6.26
C ILE A 12 5.07 6.84 7.41
N VAL A 13 5.69 6.01 8.25
CA VAL A 13 6.61 6.45 9.31
C VAL A 13 7.89 5.65 9.21
N ALA A 14 9.04 6.32 9.31
CA ALA A 14 10.33 5.67 9.41
C ALA A 14 11.06 6.10 10.68
N SER A 15 11.88 5.20 11.24
CA SER A 15 12.89 5.57 12.22
C SER A 15 13.94 6.47 11.56
N ALA A 16 14.57 7.34 12.35
CA ALA A 16 15.57 8.29 11.84
C ALA A 16 16.78 7.60 11.18
N ASP A 17 17.08 6.36 11.57
CA ASP A 17 18.14 5.52 11.00
C ASP A 17 17.69 4.72 9.77
N GLY A 18 16.45 4.88 9.29
CA GLY A 18 15.91 4.18 8.12
C GLY A 18 15.68 2.68 8.29
N ARG A 19 16.03 2.10 9.45
CA ARG A 19 15.99 0.64 9.67
C ARG A 19 14.59 0.08 9.90
N ARG A 20 13.64 0.93 10.28
CA ARG A 20 12.25 0.55 10.51
C ARG A 20 11.37 1.48 9.70
N ILE A 21 10.58 0.91 8.80
CA ILE A 21 9.58 1.62 8.01
C ILE A 21 8.24 0.95 8.29
N PHE A 22 7.26 1.75 8.66
CA PHE A 22 5.90 1.32 8.97
C PHE A 22 4.95 1.95 7.96
N ILE A 23 4.07 1.12 7.40
CA ILE A 23 3.06 1.51 6.43
C ILE A 23 1.72 1.03 6.98
N SER A 24 0.78 1.94 7.21
CA SER A 24 -0.54 1.62 7.77
C SER A 24 -1.60 1.30 6.71
N GLY A 25 -1.35 1.71 5.46
CA GLY A 25 -2.19 1.37 4.32
C GLY A 25 -1.69 0.14 3.56
N HIS A 26 -2.36 -0.15 2.44
CA HIS A 26 -2.09 -1.32 1.60
C HIS A 26 -1.69 -0.95 0.17
N PRO A 27 -0.52 -0.33 -0.05
CA PRO A 27 -0.06 0.03 -1.41
C PRO A 27 0.08 -1.18 -2.34
N GLU A 28 0.27 -2.37 -1.79
CA GLU A 28 0.43 -3.64 -2.52
C GLU A 28 -0.87 -4.20 -3.11
N TYR A 29 -2.03 -3.66 -2.73
CA TYR A 29 -3.30 -4.22 -3.16
C TYR A 29 -3.49 -4.16 -4.68
N ASP A 30 -4.00 -5.28 -5.20
CA ASP A 30 -4.49 -5.38 -6.57
C ASP A 30 -5.77 -4.56 -6.77
N PRO A 31 -6.11 -4.22 -8.03
CA PRO A 31 -7.26 -3.36 -8.34
C PRO A 31 -8.61 -3.89 -7.88
N LEU A 32 -8.70 -5.19 -7.57
CA LEU A 32 -9.95 -5.87 -7.21
C LEU A 32 -10.00 -6.31 -5.75
N THR A 33 -8.95 -6.07 -4.95
CA THR A 33 -8.89 -6.56 -3.56
C THR A 33 -10.00 -5.97 -2.70
N LEU A 34 -10.15 -4.64 -2.68
CA LEU A 34 -11.22 -3.97 -1.91
C LEU A 34 -12.62 -4.35 -2.43
N LYS A 35 -12.75 -4.66 -3.72
CA LYS A 35 -14.01 -5.14 -4.31
C LYS A 35 -14.37 -6.51 -3.74
N ALA A 36 -13.40 -7.44 -3.72
CA ALA A 36 -13.60 -8.78 -3.18
C ALA A 36 -13.93 -8.75 -1.68
N GLU A 37 -13.31 -7.85 -0.90
CA GLU A 37 -13.63 -7.64 0.51
C GLU A 37 -15.05 -7.12 0.71
N TYR A 38 -15.43 -6.09 -0.05
CA TYR A 38 -16.77 -5.52 -0.03
C TYR A 38 -17.83 -6.56 -0.38
N GLU A 39 -17.66 -7.31 -1.47
CA GLU A 39 -18.59 -8.36 -1.90
C GLU A 39 -18.69 -9.50 -0.88
N ARG A 40 -17.54 -9.92 -0.30
CA ARG A 40 -17.49 -10.94 0.74
C ARG A 40 -18.31 -10.54 1.96
N ASP A 41 -18.15 -9.30 2.43
CA ASP A 41 -18.77 -8.85 3.66
C ASP A 41 -20.25 -8.49 3.45
N LEU A 42 -20.62 -8.01 2.27
CA LEU A 42 -22.02 -7.89 1.84
C LEU A 42 -22.72 -9.25 1.81
N ALA A 43 -22.06 -10.29 1.28
CA ALA A 43 -22.61 -11.65 1.25
C ALA A 43 -22.81 -12.26 2.64
N LYS A 44 -22.07 -11.79 3.65
CA LYS A 44 -22.26 -12.15 5.06
C LYS A 44 -23.40 -11.36 5.74
N GLY A 45 -23.98 -10.39 5.06
CA GLY A 45 -25.01 -9.51 5.61
C GLY A 45 -24.47 -8.55 6.68
N LEU A 46 -23.18 -8.20 6.62
CA LEU A 46 -22.60 -7.22 7.52
C LEU A 46 -23.03 -5.80 7.12
N ASP A 47 -23.22 -4.94 8.12
CA ASP A 47 -23.43 -3.52 7.90
C ASP A 47 -22.08 -2.86 7.59
N ILE A 48 -21.83 -2.62 6.29
CA ILE A 48 -20.57 -2.09 5.76
C ILE A 48 -20.84 -0.97 4.77
N HIS A 49 -19.90 -0.03 4.68
CA HIS A 49 -19.94 1.06 3.72
C HIS A 49 -19.15 0.72 2.45
N LEU A 50 -19.42 1.46 1.37
CA LEU A 50 -18.63 1.39 0.15
C LEU A 50 -17.17 1.82 0.43
N PRO A 51 -16.18 1.16 -0.20
CA PRO A 51 -14.81 1.65 -0.17
C PRO A 51 -14.73 3.06 -0.79
N VAL A 52 -14.23 4.02 -0.02
CA VAL A 52 -14.18 5.43 -0.40
C VAL A 52 -13.20 5.65 -1.56
N ASN A 53 -13.58 6.50 -2.53
CA ASN A 53 -12.75 6.88 -3.68
C ASN A 53 -12.30 5.72 -4.59
N TYR A 54 -12.98 4.58 -4.54
CA TYR A 54 -12.58 3.33 -5.22
C TYR A 54 -13.42 3.02 -6.47
N PHE A 55 -14.75 2.96 -6.33
CA PHE A 55 -15.66 2.73 -7.45
C PHE A 55 -15.98 4.03 -8.18
N PRO A 56 -15.99 4.04 -9.53
CA PRO A 56 -16.49 5.19 -10.27
C PRO A 56 -17.94 5.52 -9.88
N ASN A 57 -18.20 6.77 -9.50
CA ASN A 57 -19.52 7.26 -9.08
C ASN A 57 -20.15 6.47 -7.91
N ASP A 58 -19.32 5.86 -7.05
CA ASP A 58 -19.77 5.02 -5.93
C ASP A 58 -20.67 3.84 -6.36
N ASP A 59 -20.45 3.30 -7.57
CA ASP A 59 -21.21 2.18 -8.12
C ASP A 59 -20.40 0.86 -8.14
N PRO A 60 -20.72 -0.13 -7.29
CA PRO A 60 -20.04 -1.43 -7.24
C PRO A 60 -20.08 -2.26 -8.53
N ALA A 61 -21.06 -1.98 -9.41
CA ALA A 61 -21.16 -2.66 -10.69
C ALA A 61 -20.05 -2.22 -11.67
N GLN A 62 -19.49 -1.03 -11.46
CA GLN A 62 -18.41 -0.50 -12.29
C GLN A 62 -17.05 -1.08 -11.87
N THR A 63 -16.13 -1.16 -12.85
CA THR A 63 -14.76 -1.62 -12.60
C THR A 63 -14.00 -0.53 -11.83
N PRO A 64 -13.35 -0.86 -10.70
CA PRO A 64 -12.56 0.11 -9.93
C PRO A 64 -11.40 0.72 -10.72
N GLU A 65 -11.07 1.98 -10.44
CA GLU A 65 -9.91 2.65 -11.01
C GLU A 65 -8.69 2.54 -10.07
N THR A 66 -7.55 2.08 -10.59
CA THR A 66 -6.33 1.98 -9.79
C THR A 66 -5.56 3.30 -9.74
N LYS A 67 -5.69 4.04 -8.63
CA LYS A 67 -5.03 5.35 -8.44
C LYS A 67 -3.71 5.26 -7.65
N TRP A 68 -3.42 4.15 -6.98
CA TRP A 68 -2.28 4.02 -6.06
C TRP A 68 -1.06 3.29 -6.62
N ARG A 69 -1.21 2.51 -7.70
CA ARG A 69 -0.14 1.61 -8.22
C ARG A 69 1.17 2.32 -8.53
N GLY A 70 1.12 3.54 -9.06
CA GLY A 70 2.33 4.32 -9.35
C GLY A 70 3.16 4.58 -8.09
N HIS A 71 2.50 4.98 -6.99
CA HIS A 71 3.16 5.21 -5.71
C HIS A 71 3.66 3.90 -5.09
N ALA A 72 2.88 2.81 -5.19
CA ALA A 72 3.29 1.50 -4.69
C ALA A 72 4.62 1.04 -5.31
N ASN A 73 4.75 1.14 -6.64
CA ASN A 73 5.98 0.76 -7.34
C ASN A 73 7.17 1.61 -6.87
N LEU A 74 7.00 2.92 -6.72
CA LEU A 74 8.05 3.81 -6.22
C LEU A 74 8.45 3.47 -4.79
N LEU A 75 7.48 3.17 -3.92
CA LEU A 75 7.72 2.84 -2.53
C LEU A 75 8.63 1.61 -2.39
N PHE A 76 8.27 0.50 -3.06
CA PHE A 76 9.06 -0.73 -2.98
C PHE A 76 10.41 -0.62 -3.71
N ALA A 77 10.47 0.07 -4.85
CA ALA A 77 11.73 0.29 -5.55
C ALA A 77 12.71 1.14 -4.71
N ASN A 78 12.22 2.22 -4.11
CA ASN A 78 13.05 3.07 -3.26
C ASN A 78 13.49 2.34 -1.99
N TRP A 79 12.60 1.55 -1.39
CA TRP A 79 12.94 0.76 -0.21
C TRP A 79 14.08 -0.23 -0.50
N LEU A 80 13.96 -1.03 -1.57
CA LEU A 80 14.99 -2.00 -1.93
C LEU A 80 16.32 -1.32 -2.26
N ASN A 81 16.30 -0.24 -3.04
CA ASN A 81 17.52 0.39 -3.52
C ASN A 81 18.24 1.18 -2.42
N TYR A 82 17.50 2.01 -1.67
CA TYR A 82 18.10 3.02 -0.79
C TYR A 82 18.10 2.63 0.69
N TYR A 83 17.27 1.67 1.11
CA TYR A 83 17.17 1.29 2.52
C TYR A 83 17.63 -0.15 2.78
N VAL A 84 17.60 -1.02 1.78
CA VAL A 84 18.11 -2.40 1.89
C VAL A 84 19.50 -2.51 1.28
N TYR A 85 19.61 -2.26 -0.03
CA TYR A 85 20.83 -2.59 -0.78
C TYR A 85 22.02 -1.68 -0.44
N GLN A 86 21.85 -0.36 -0.51
CA GLN A 86 22.96 0.59 -0.26
C GLN A 86 23.42 0.62 1.19
N GLU A 87 22.55 0.26 2.12
CA GLU A 87 22.81 0.29 3.56
C GLU A 87 23.32 -1.05 4.12
N THR A 88 23.36 -2.10 3.29
CA THR A 88 23.87 -3.42 3.69
C THR A 88 25.21 -3.67 2.99
N PRO A 89 26.34 -3.55 3.70
CA PRO A 89 27.63 -3.96 3.16
C PRO A 89 27.58 -5.45 2.82
N TYR A 90 27.90 -5.81 1.58
CA TYR A 90 28.08 -7.18 1.15
C TYR A 90 29.41 -7.29 0.41
N ASN A 91 30.18 -8.33 0.71
CA ASN A 91 31.40 -8.60 -0.03
C ASN A 91 31.08 -9.56 -1.18
N LEU A 92 31.44 -9.17 -2.41
CA LEU A 92 31.30 -10.05 -3.56
C LEU A 92 32.18 -11.30 -3.46
N ASP A 93 33.27 -11.25 -2.67
CA ASP A 93 34.14 -12.40 -2.42
C ASP A 93 33.42 -13.52 -1.64
N ASP A 94 32.34 -13.20 -0.91
CA ASP A 94 31.57 -14.19 -0.14
C ASP A 94 30.67 -15.07 -1.03
N LEU A 95 30.58 -14.75 -2.33
CA LEU A 95 29.78 -15.49 -3.32
C LEU A 95 30.58 -16.55 -4.09
N ALA A 96 31.89 -16.65 -3.85
CA ALA A 96 32.83 -17.51 -4.59
C ALA A 96 33.00 -18.91 -3.97
#